data_AF-A0A2V8BM25-F1
#
_entry.id   AF-A0A2V8BM25-F1
#
_cell.length_a   1.000
_cell.length_b   1.000
_cell.length_c   1.000
_cell.angle_alpha   90.00
_cell.angle_beta   90.00
_cell.angle_gamma   90.00
#
_symmetry.space_group_name_H-M   'P 1'
#
loop_
_entity.id
_entity.type
_entity.pdbx_description
1 polymer ?
#
loop_
_entity_poly.entity_id
_entity_poly.type
_entity_poly.pdbx_seq_one_letter_code
_entity_poly.pdbx_strand_id
1 'polypeptide(L)'
;MGSPAIAAWIAQLLFWGLLVYGLMVGNLGLKGLAIFVLLWLAALVLLPYATYEPAGAMFSSFVAILDIGLVFAIFKGDVTLT
;
A
#
# COMPACT_ATOMS: atom_id res chain seq x y z
N MET A 1 22.70 -5.75 -9.34
CA MET A 1 21.99 -6.38 -8.20
C MET A 1 21.19 -5.29 -7.51
N GLY A 2 19.86 -5.27 -7.65
CA GLY A 2 19.03 -4.30 -6.95
C GLY A 2 18.98 -4.65 -5.47
N SER A 3 19.22 -3.67 -4.58
CA SER A 3 19.12 -3.89 -3.14
C SER A 3 17.64 -4.01 -2.76
N PRO A 4 17.19 -5.14 -2.17
CA PRO A 4 15.79 -5.30 -1.72
C PRO A 4 15.34 -4.20 -0.75
N ALA A 5 16.28 -3.62 0.01
CA ALA A 5 16.01 -2.50 0.90
C ALA A 5 15.63 -1.22 0.13
N ILE A 6 16.25 -0.97 -1.03
CA ILE A 6 15.93 0.19 -1.87
C ILE A 6 14.54 0.02 -2.49
N ALA A 7 14.23 -1.19 -2.97
CA ALA A 7 12.91 -1.49 -3.52
C ALA A 7 11.80 -1.31 -2.47
N ALA A 8 12.02 -1.77 -1.23
CA ALA A 8 11.09 -1.56 -0.13
C ALA A 8 10.89 -0.08 0.21
N TRP A 9 11.97 0.71 0.17
CA TRP A 9 11.90 2.16 0.37
C TRP A 9 11.08 2.87 -0.70
N ILE A 10 11.30 2.52 -1.97
CA ILE A 10 10.54 3.08 -3.10
C ILE A 10 9.05 2.72 -2.95
N ALA A 11 8.73 1.48 -2.61
CA ALA A 11 7.35 1.04 -2.43
C ALA A 11 6.61 1.83 -1.34
N GLN A 12 7.27 2.11 -0.20
CA GLN A 12 6.67 2.95 0.83
C GLN A 12 6.43 4.38 0.33
N LEU A 13 7.42 4.96 -0.36
CA LEU A 13 7.33 6.34 -0.82
C LEU A 13 6.23 6.50 -1.87
N LEU A 14 6.10 5.53 -2.78
CA LEU A 14 5.01 5.47 -3.77
C LEU A 14 3.64 5.29 -3.12
N PHE A 15 3.51 4.38 -2.14
CA PHE A 15 2.26 4.17 -1.42
C PHE A 15 1.76 5.45 -0.75
N TRP A 16 2.62 6.14 0.00
CA TRP A 16 2.25 7.41 0.63
C TRP A 16 1.96 8.51 -0.40
N GLY A 17 2.73 8.56 -1.50
CA GLY A 17 2.50 9.48 -2.61
C GLY A 17 1.14 9.28 -3.26
N LEU A 18 0.76 8.04 -3.56
CA LEU A 18 -0.54 7.67 -4.14
C LEU A 18 -1.68 7.97 -3.18
N LEU A 19 -1.48 7.76 -1.88
CA LEU A 19 -2.50 8.00 -0.87
C LEU A 19 -2.82 9.50 -0.73
N VAL A 20 -1.79 10.34 -0.77
CA VAL A 20 -1.93 11.81 -0.83
C VAL A 20 -2.54 12.24 -2.15
N TYR A 21 -2.08 11.69 -3.28
CA TYR A 21 -2.62 11.98 -4.61
C TYR A 21 -4.10 11.65 -4.72
N GLY A 22 -4.51 10.46 -4.29
CA GLY A 22 -5.91 10.02 -4.28
C GLY A 22 -6.80 10.93 -3.44
N LEU A 23 -6.28 11.43 -2.31
CA LEU A 23 -6.98 12.40 -1.47
C LEU A 23 -7.10 13.78 -2.17
N MET A 24 -6.02 14.26 -2.80
CA MET A 24 -6.00 15.56 -3.49
C MET A 24 -6.91 15.59 -4.73
N VAL A 25 -6.98 14.49 -5.48
CA VAL A 25 -7.84 14.37 -6.66
C VAL A 25 -9.30 14.10 -6.27
N GLY A 26 -9.58 13.79 -5.00
CA GLY A 26 -10.94 13.52 -4.50
C GLY A 26 -11.47 12.12 -4.86
N ASN A 27 -10.70 11.31 -5.57
CA ASN A 27 -11.05 9.92 -5.89
C ASN A 27 -10.99 9.01 -4.65
N LEU A 28 -10.21 9.39 -3.64
CA LEU A 28 -10.11 8.70 -2.37
C LEU A 28 -10.75 9.54 -1.26
N GLY A 29 -11.97 9.16 -0.86
CA GLY A 29 -12.62 9.77 0.31
C GLY A 29 -11.88 9.47 1.61
N LEU A 30 -12.13 10.26 2.66
CA LEU A 30 -11.50 10.11 3.99
C LEU A 30 -11.64 8.69 4.57
N LYS A 31 -12.75 8.00 4.27
CA LYS A 31 -12.95 6.60 4.68
C LYS A 31 -11.97 5.65 3.99
N GLY A 32 -11.74 5.83 2.69
CA GLY A 32 -10.78 5.02 1.93
C GLY A 32 -9.36 5.24 2.45
N LEU A 33 -8.98 6.50 2.65
CA LEU A 33 -7.71 6.86 3.28
C LEU A 33 -7.52 6.17 4.63
N ALA A 34 -8.52 6.27 5.52
CA ALA A 34 -8.45 5.64 6.84
C ALA A 34 -8.26 4.12 6.75
N ILE A 35 -8.94 3.44 5.81
CA ILE A 35 -8.79 1.99 5.61
C ILE A 35 -7.36 1.65 5.19
N PHE A 36 -6.81 2.32 4.18
CA PHE A 36 -5.45 2.04 3.70
C PHE A 36 -4.39 2.32 4.77
N VAL A 37 -4.53 3.42 5.52
CA VAL A 37 -3.62 3.74 6.64
C VAL A 37 -3.73 2.70 7.76
N LEU A 38 -4.95 2.27 8.12
CA LEU A 38 -5.15 1.26 9.16
C LEU A 38 -4.58 -0.10 8.74
N LEU A 39 -4.75 -0.51 7.48
CA LEU A 39 -4.17 -1.75 6.97
C LEU A 39 -2.64 -1.70 6.95
N TRP A 40 -2.07 -0.55 6.56
CA TRP A 40 -0.62 -0.34 6.60
C TRP A 40 -0.07 -0.42 8.03
N LEU A 41 -0.73 0.24 9.00
CA LEU A 41 -0.37 0.16 10.42
C LEU A 41 -0.55 -1.25 10.98
N ALA A 42 -1.63 -1.93 10.62
CA ALA A 42 -1.88 -3.31 11.04
C ALA A 42 -0.76 -4.22 10.57
N ALA A 43 -0.31 -4.12 9.31
CA ALA A 43 0.82 -4.91 8.85
C ALA A 43 2.13 -4.55 9.57
N LEU A 44 2.39 -3.27 9.83
CA LEU A 44 3.59 -2.84 10.54
C LEU A 44 3.66 -3.45 11.95
N VAL A 45 2.51 -3.53 12.64
CA VAL A 45 2.44 -4.02 14.01
C VAL A 45 2.26 -5.54 14.07
N LEU A 46 1.47 -6.16 13.20
CA LEU A 46 1.11 -7.59 13.28
C LEU A 46 2.17 -8.51 12.64
N LEU A 47 2.82 -8.11 11.54
CA LEU A 47 3.81 -8.98 10.87
C LEU A 47 4.96 -9.44 11.78
N PRO A 48 5.50 -8.61 12.69
CA PRO A 48 6.48 -9.06 13.68
C PRO A 48 6.00 -10.15 14.64
N TYR A 49 4.69 -10.29 14.87
CA TYR A 49 4.12 -11.32 15.75
C TYR A 49 3.75 -12.61 15.00
N ALA A 50 3.91 -12.65 13.68
CA ALA A 50 3.64 -13.86 12.91
C ALA A 50 4.71 -14.92 13.17
N THR A 51 4.26 -16.12 13.53
CA THR A 51 5.11 -17.23 13.99
C THR A 51 5.87 -17.96 12.88
N TYR A 52 5.86 -17.46 11.64
CA TYR A 52 6.54 -18.08 10.51
C TYR A 52 7.66 -17.16 9.99
N GLU A 53 8.84 -17.71 9.74
CA GLU A 53 9.88 -17.00 9.00
C GLU A 53 9.65 -17.16 7.48
N PRO A 54 9.88 -16.12 6.65
CA PRO A 54 10.35 -14.77 6.98
C PRO A 54 9.22 -13.73 6.98
N ALA A 55 8.30 -13.77 7.96
CA ALA A 55 7.17 -12.82 8.00
C ALA A 55 7.61 -11.35 8.01
N GLY A 56 8.69 -10.99 8.72
CA GLY A 56 9.21 -9.62 8.74
C GLY A 56 9.66 -9.09 7.37
N ALA A 57 10.14 -9.97 6.48
CA ALA A 57 10.54 -9.59 5.12
C ALA A 57 9.35 -9.36 4.18
N MET A 58 8.15 -9.82 4.57
CA MET A 58 6.94 -9.70 3.74
C MET A 58 6.28 -8.33 3.82
N PHE A 59 6.75 -7.42 4.69
CA PHE A 59 6.19 -6.07 4.79
C PHE A 59 6.21 -5.35 3.43
N SER A 60 7.32 -5.47 2.68
CA SER A 60 7.43 -4.90 1.34
C SER A 60 6.39 -5.48 0.36
N SER A 61 6.16 -6.79 0.41
CA SER A 61 5.12 -7.46 -0.39
C SER A 61 3.72 -7.03 0.01
N PHE A 62 3.47 -6.82 1.29
CA PHE A 62 2.19 -6.33 1.79
C PHE A 62 1.91 -4.89 1.33
N VAL A 63 2.91 -4.01 1.42
CA VAL A 63 2.83 -2.64 0.90
C VAL A 63 2.56 -2.66 -0.61
N ALA A 64 3.20 -3.55 -1.38
CA ALA A 64 2.92 -3.68 -2.81
C ALA A 64 1.46 -4.09 -3.10
N ILE A 65 0.87 -5.00 -2.33
CA ILE A 65 -0.55 -5.38 -2.48
C ILE A 65 -1.47 -4.20 -2.14
N LEU A 66 -1.16 -3.46 -1.08
CA LEU A 66 -1.89 -2.24 -0.73
C LEU A 66 -1.82 -1.21 -1.86
N ASP A 67 -0.66 -1.07 -2.50
CA ASP A 67 -0.44 -0.13 -3.59
C ASP A 67 -1.29 -0.49 -4.82
N ILE A 68 -1.33 -1.78 -5.18
CA ILE A 68 -2.22 -2.28 -6.25
C ILE A 68 -3.68 -1.96 -5.91
N GLY A 69 -4.12 -2.26 -4.69
CA GLY A 69 -5.48 -1.96 -4.24
C GLY A 69 -5.80 -0.46 -4.25
N LEU A 70 -4.83 0.36 -3.88
CA LEU A 70 -4.94 1.82 -3.85
C LEU A 70 -5.07 2.41 -5.25
N VAL A 71 -4.28 1.91 -6.21
CA VAL A 71 -4.40 2.26 -7.63
C VAL A 71 -5.81 1.91 -8.13
N PHE A 72 -6.33 0.71 -7.87
CA PHE A 72 -7.70 0.37 -8.26
C PHE A 72 -8.77 1.23 -7.58
N ALA A 73 -8.55 1.65 -6.33
CA ALA A 73 -9.46 2.53 -5.62
C ALA A 73 -9.47 3.95 -6.22
N ILE A 74 -8.30 4.49 -6.58
CA ILE A 74 -8.14 5.83 -7.16
C ILE A 74 -8.64 5.88 -8.60
N PHE A 75 -8.36 4.84 -9.40
CA PHE A 75 -8.65 4.79 -10.83
C PHE A 75 -9.87 3.91 -11.16
N LYS A 76 -10.75 3.65 -10.19
CA LYS A 76 -11.93 2.79 -10.35
C LYS A 76 -12.83 3.17 -11.54
N GLY A 77 -12.79 4.42 -11.98
CA GLY A 77 -13.53 4.95 -13.13
C GLY A 77 -12.81 4.87 -14.49
N ASP A 78 -11.50 4.62 -14.54
CA ASP A 78 -10.72 4.58 -15.79
C ASP A 78 -10.65 3.18 -16.42
N VAL A 79 -10.99 2.12 -15.67
CA VAL A 79 -11.03 0.74 -16.18
C VAL A 79 -12.46 0.39 -16.59
N THR A 80 -12.89 0.93 -17.73
CA THR A 80 -14.10 0.45 -18.42
C THR A 80 -13.76 -0.87 -19.12
N LEU A 81 -14.35 -1.98 -18.68
CA LEU A 81 -14.37 -3.24 -19.46
C LEU A 81 -15.44 -3.11 -20.56
N THR A 82 -15.20 -2.25 -21.54
CA THR A 82 -16.06 -2.07 -22.73
C THR A 82 -15.25 -1.63 -23.92
#